data_AF-A0A2P8Q818-F1
#
_entry.id   AF-A0A2P8Q818-F1
#
_cell.length_a   1.000
_cell.length_b   1.000
_cell.length_c   1.000
_cell.angle_alpha   90.00
_cell.angle_beta   90.00
_cell.angle_gamma   90.00
#
_symmetry.space_group_name_H-M   'P 1'
#
loop_
_entity.id
_entity.type
_entity.pdbx_description
1 polymer ?
#
loop_
_entity_poly.entity_id
_entity_poly.type
_entity_poly.pdbx_seq_one_letter_code
_entity_poly.pdbx_strand_id
1 'polypeptide(L)'
;MLALQRMAGNDAVARTLMPVQRMVTATEPAEEVKHIHDFVTEMLGAADKLIGEAKSFAWRFKSVPARQAHLDKIGQTLDGAEHMVYRQFRDDPGGKEDNAKNTGLKELLDAVQKRHFSYVEILRSSNGTRPVGMDVDADDTEAQAELSETWSRVVGGQGIATSDKPRPVGDDPDPAALPGYGTQMLSAHARLLSRQRGRALVSDLTSTSNAHSPMVSVVPYHPEVVDAIGKTDLAAQADSNSMPDARAASVDRPSAGSSTTVSAPHDFKDSEGAKPGEAVSPFFLLYGHELIHAQHNKHGINVAAFDDEETATVSGTESSKLLHAGKGMRVTTEDQLRDEHYMPRRGGYT
;
A
#
# COMPACT_ATOMS: atom_id res chain seq x y z
N MET A 1 67.10 15.63 33.25
CA MET A 1 66.43 16.68 34.05
C MET A 1 64.95 16.63 33.69
N LEU A 2 64.12 16.04 34.56
CA LEU A 2 63.09 16.70 35.40
C LEU A 2 61.96 17.33 34.57
N ALA A 3 60.66 17.18 34.84
CA ALA A 3 59.81 16.28 35.63
C ALA A 3 58.37 16.70 35.21
N LEU A 4 57.48 15.79 34.83
CA LEU A 4 56.30 15.38 35.62
C LEU A 4 55.58 16.51 36.37
N GLN A 5 54.43 16.94 35.85
CA GLN A 5 53.29 17.37 36.66
C GLN A 5 51.98 16.82 36.07
N ARG A 6 51.32 15.99 36.87
CA ARG A 6 49.97 15.45 36.66
C ARG A 6 48.93 16.54 36.88
N MET A 7 47.87 16.54 36.08
CA MET A 7 46.54 16.85 36.58
C MET A 7 45.59 15.74 36.15
N ALA A 8 44.85 15.24 37.14
CA ALA A 8 43.87 14.18 37.05
C ALA A 8 42.50 14.73 36.64
N GLY A 9 41.65 13.83 36.13
CA GLY A 9 40.19 13.94 36.24
C GLY A 9 39.48 14.38 34.97
N ASN A 10 38.92 13.41 34.24
CA ASN A 10 37.47 13.34 34.00
C ASN A 10 37.14 12.06 33.22
N ASP A 11 37.02 10.96 33.97
CA ASP A 11 35.95 10.01 33.72
C ASP A 11 34.60 10.71 33.92
N ALA A 12 33.58 10.26 33.20
CA ALA A 12 32.20 10.76 33.13
C ALA A 12 32.01 11.88 32.07
N VAL A 13 31.11 11.80 31.10
CA VAL A 13 29.80 11.13 31.07
C VAL A 13 29.50 10.77 29.62
N ALA A 14 29.25 9.48 29.37
CA ALA A 14 28.45 9.03 28.24
C ALA A 14 27.08 9.71 28.37
N ARG A 15 26.86 10.80 27.65
CA ARG A 15 25.52 11.37 27.49
C ARG A 15 24.81 10.54 26.43
N THR A 16 24.23 9.45 26.92
CA THR A 16 23.07 8.79 26.32
C THR A 16 22.03 9.87 26.06
N LEU A 17 21.93 10.34 24.82
CA LEU A 17 20.73 11.03 24.35
C LEU A 17 19.64 9.98 24.30
N MET A 18 18.99 9.74 25.44
CA MET A 18 17.73 9.02 25.42
C MET A 18 16.76 9.88 24.60
N PRO A 19 16.11 9.34 23.56
CA PRO A 19 15.00 10.03 22.95
C PRO A 19 13.97 10.25 24.06
N VAL A 20 13.63 11.51 24.31
CA VAL A 20 12.48 11.85 25.11
C VAL A 20 11.28 11.33 24.33
N GLN A 21 10.89 10.09 24.60
CA GLN A 21 9.55 9.61 24.33
C GLN A 21 8.62 10.54 25.11
N ARG A 22 8.08 11.55 24.42
CA ARG A 22 6.81 12.12 24.84
C ARG A 22 5.85 10.95 24.91
N MET A 23 5.51 10.52 26.13
CA MET A 23 4.28 9.79 26.35
C MET A 23 3.18 10.68 25.80
N VAL A 24 2.69 10.35 24.61
CA VAL A 24 1.40 10.83 24.15
C VAL A 24 0.42 10.22 25.12
N THR A 25 -0.04 11.01 26.09
CA THR A 25 -1.23 10.65 26.87
C THR A 25 -2.34 10.39 25.85
N ALA A 26 -2.87 9.17 25.85
CA ALA A 26 -4.02 8.80 25.03
C ALA A 26 -5.07 9.90 25.20
N THR A 27 -5.25 10.70 24.17
CA THR A 27 -6.22 11.79 24.19
C THR A 27 -7.56 11.12 24.01
N GLU A 28 -8.49 11.30 24.94
CA GLU A 28 -9.83 10.75 24.75
C GLU A 28 -10.35 11.22 23.38
N PRO A 29 -10.92 10.31 22.56
CA PRO A 29 -11.41 10.69 21.25
C PRO A 29 -12.44 11.79 21.42
N ALA A 30 -12.44 12.77 20.51
CA ALA A 30 -13.45 13.82 20.53
C ALA A 30 -14.85 13.19 20.56
N GLU A 31 -15.75 13.71 21.40
CA GLU A 31 -17.11 13.15 21.60
C GLU A 31 -17.86 12.94 20.27
N GLU A 32 -17.59 13.79 19.27
CA GLU A 32 -18.17 13.69 17.92
C GLU A 32 -17.85 12.34 17.22
N VAL A 33 -16.65 11.78 17.40
CA VAL A 33 -16.21 10.53 16.74
C VAL A 33 -16.12 9.34 17.68
N LYS A 34 -16.47 9.51 18.95
CA LYS A 34 -16.43 8.44 19.96
C LYS A 34 -17.22 7.20 19.56
N HIS A 35 -18.41 7.38 18.97
CA HIS A 35 -19.22 6.27 18.48
C HIS A 35 -18.53 5.47 17.35
N ILE A 36 -17.79 6.14 16.46
CA ILE A 36 -16.96 5.48 15.43
C ILE A 36 -15.81 4.75 16.10
N HIS A 37 -15.13 5.41 17.05
CA HIS A 37 -14.01 4.82 17.77
C HIS A 37 -14.41 3.54 18.50
N ASP A 38 -15.52 3.56 19.24
CA ASP A 38 -16.04 2.40 19.97
C ASP A 38 -16.40 1.25 19.03
N PHE A 39 -17.12 1.55 17.94
CA PHE A 39 -17.52 0.55 16.96
C PHE A 39 -16.32 -0.08 16.24
N VAL A 40 -15.38 0.74 15.74
CA VAL A 40 -14.16 0.26 15.09
C VAL A 40 -13.32 -0.56 16.07
N THR A 41 -13.22 -0.14 17.33
CA THR A 41 -12.51 -0.90 18.37
C THR A 41 -13.17 -2.27 18.62
N GLU A 42 -14.51 -2.35 18.62
CA GLU A 42 -15.23 -3.62 18.72
C GLU A 42 -14.93 -4.54 17.52
N MET A 43 -14.97 -3.99 16.30
CA MET A 43 -14.62 -4.74 15.09
C MET A 43 -13.16 -5.24 15.12
N LEU A 44 -12.23 -4.41 15.58
CA LEU A 44 -10.84 -4.81 15.77
C LEU A 44 -10.72 -5.93 16.80
N GLY A 45 -11.50 -5.89 17.89
CA GLY A 45 -11.59 -6.98 18.86
C GLY A 45 -12.14 -8.29 18.26
N ALA A 46 -13.12 -8.20 17.35
CA ALA A 46 -13.62 -9.35 16.61
C ALA A 46 -12.57 -9.91 15.63
N ALA A 47 -11.86 -9.03 14.91
CA ALA A 47 -10.78 -9.42 14.02
C ALA A 47 -9.63 -10.10 14.79
N ASP A 48 -9.24 -9.57 15.95
CA ASP A 48 -8.18 -10.15 16.79
C ASP A 48 -8.54 -11.57 17.26
N LYS A 49 -9.82 -11.84 17.59
CA LYS A 49 -10.29 -13.20 17.91
C LYS A 49 -10.16 -14.14 16.70
N LEU A 50 -10.65 -13.71 15.53
CA LEU A 50 -10.57 -14.50 14.30
C LEU A 50 -9.10 -14.77 13.89
N ILE A 51 -8.23 -13.78 14.01
CA ILE A 51 -6.79 -13.90 13.76
C ILE A 51 -6.16 -14.88 14.76
N GLY A 52 -6.51 -14.80 16.04
CA GLY A 52 -6.05 -15.74 17.06
C GLY A 52 -6.41 -17.19 16.74
N GLU A 53 -7.65 -17.43 16.31
CA GLU A 53 -8.10 -18.77 15.86
C GLU A 53 -7.31 -19.26 14.65
N ALA A 54 -7.05 -18.39 13.68
CA ALA A 54 -6.31 -18.73 12.46
C ALA A 54 -4.79 -18.93 12.70
N LYS A 55 -4.25 -18.41 13.81
CA LYS A 55 -2.87 -18.69 14.26
C LYS A 55 -2.76 -19.95 15.12
N SER A 56 -3.89 -20.56 15.52
CA SER A 56 -3.90 -21.74 16.38
C SER A 56 -3.40 -23.02 15.69
N PHE A 57 -3.01 -24.03 16.46
CA PHE A 57 -2.62 -25.34 15.92
C PHE A 57 -3.78 -26.03 15.17
N ALA A 58 -5.01 -25.92 15.70
CA ALA A 58 -6.20 -26.54 15.13
C ALA A 58 -6.51 -26.01 13.71
N TRP A 59 -6.14 -24.77 13.41
CA TRP A 59 -6.29 -24.16 12.08
C TRP A 59 -5.67 -25.00 10.97
N ARG A 60 -4.52 -25.63 11.23
CA ARG A 60 -3.74 -26.38 10.23
C ARG A 60 -4.49 -27.60 9.68
N PHE A 61 -5.49 -28.09 10.40
CA PHE A 61 -6.30 -29.24 10.00
C PHE A 61 -7.62 -28.86 9.32
N LYS A 62 -7.94 -27.57 9.21
CA LYS A 62 -9.13 -27.10 8.49
C LYS A 62 -8.95 -27.30 6.98
N SER A 63 -10.03 -27.68 6.30
CA SER A 63 -10.07 -27.74 4.82
C SER A 63 -9.83 -26.36 4.20
N VAL A 64 -9.38 -26.31 2.94
CA VAL A 64 -9.19 -25.05 2.22
C VAL A 64 -10.47 -24.20 2.22
N PRO A 65 -11.68 -24.72 1.90
CA PRO A 65 -12.90 -23.92 1.95
C PRO A 65 -13.22 -23.36 3.35
N ALA A 66 -13.00 -24.16 4.41
CA ALA A 66 -13.23 -23.70 5.78
C ALA A 66 -12.23 -22.61 6.20
N ARG A 67 -10.98 -22.70 5.71
CA ARG A 67 -9.97 -21.65 5.90
C ARG A 67 -10.35 -20.39 5.12
N GLN A 68 -10.77 -20.53 3.86
CA GLN A 68 -11.20 -19.40 3.04
C GLN A 68 -12.38 -18.66 3.68
N ALA A 69 -13.45 -19.35 4.06
CA ALA A 69 -14.61 -18.72 4.68
C ALA A 69 -14.28 -17.99 6.00
N HIS A 70 -13.26 -18.42 6.73
CA HIS A 70 -12.78 -17.75 7.93
C HIS A 70 -11.91 -16.53 7.60
N LEU A 71 -11.07 -16.64 6.58
CA LEU A 71 -10.27 -15.53 6.06
C LEU A 71 -11.12 -14.44 5.42
N ASP A 72 -12.21 -14.81 4.75
CA ASP A 72 -13.20 -13.86 4.21
C ASP A 72 -13.82 -13.05 5.34
N LYS A 73 -14.17 -13.68 6.47
CA LYS A 73 -14.69 -12.97 7.66
C LYS A 73 -13.68 -11.99 8.26
N ILE A 74 -12.40 -12.37 8.32
CA ILE A 74 -11.34 -11.45 8.76
C ILE A 74 -11.30 -10.25 7.80
N GLY A 75 -11.20 -10.52 6.48
CA GLY A 75 -11.15 -9.50 5.45
C GLY A 75 -12.34 -8.54 5.50
N GLN A 76 -13.57 -9.06 5.58
CA GLN A 76 -14.81 -8.27 5.69
C GLN A 76 -14.85 -7.42 6.96
N THR A 77 -14.37 -7.95 8.09
CA THR A 77 -14.33 -7.22 9.36
C THR A 77 -13.35 -6.05 9.27
N LEU A 78 -12.17 -6.27 8.71
CA LEU A 78 -11.16 -5.22 8.55
C LEU A 78 -11.59 -4.18 7.51
N ASP A 79 -12.18 -4.62 6.39
CA ASP A 79 -12.72 -3.73 5.37
C ASP A 79 -13.83 -2.83 5.94
N GLY A 80 -14.77 -3.39 6.70
CA GLY A 80 -15.83 -2.61 7.33
C GLY A 80 -15.29 -1.59 8.35
N ALA A 81 -14.32 -1.99 9.17
CA ALA A 81 -13.67 -1.11 10.14
C ALA A 81 -12.97 0.07 9.43
N GLU A 82 -12.22 -0.24 8.38
CA GLU A 82 -11.50 0.72 7.56
C GLU A 82 -12.43 1.75 6.90
N HIS A 83 -13.48 1.29 6.21
CA HIS A 83 -14.39 2.18 5.47
C HIS A 83 -15.23 3.06 6.38
N MET A 84 -15.46 2.64 7.63
CA MET A 84 -16.07 3.52 8.63
C MET A 84 -15.19 4.71 8.98
N VAL A 85 -13.88 4.52 9.03
CA VAL A 85 -12.92 5.60 9.27
C VAL A 85 -12.82 6.51 8.05
N TYR A 86 -12.74 5.97 6.82
CA TYR A 86 -12.70 6.78 5.59
C TYR A 86 -13.90 7.71 5.44
N ARG A 87 -15.10 7.24 5.79
CA ARG A 87 -16.31 8.08 5.76
C ARG A 87 -16.20 9.33 6.65
N GLN A 88 -15.39 9.30 7.71
CA GLN A 88 -15.21 10.48 8.56
C GLN A 88 -14.31 11.53 7.91
N PHE A 89 -13.33 11.10 7.11
CA PHE A 89 -12.49 12.00 6.32
C PHE A 89 -13.21 12.55 5.09
N ARG A 90 -14.34 11.95 4.69
CA ARG A 90 -15.16 12.43 3.58
C ARG A 90 -15.79 13.80 3.85
N ASP A 91 -16.22 14.02 5.08
CA ASP A 91 -16.91 15.24 5.49
C ASP A 91 -15.96 16.27 6.13
N ASP A 92 -14.66 15.96 6.24
CA ASP A 92 -13.64 16.83 6.82
C ASP A 92 -12.49 17.08 5.82
N PRO A 93 -12.54 18.15 5.01
CA PRO A 93 -11.43 18.52 4.12
C PRO A 93 -10.15 18.88 4.89
N GLY A 94 -10.24 19.08 6.20
CA GLY A 94 -9.13 19.24 7.13
C GLY A 94 -8.61 17.93 7.70
N GLY A 95 -8.89 16.75 7.12
CA GLY A 95 -8.49 15.43 7.64
C GLY A 95 -7.01 15.27 8.00
N LYS A 96 -6.12 16.14 7.51
CA LYS A 96 -4.71 16.22 7.90
C LYS A 96 -4.46 17.00 9.20
N GLU A 97 -5.32 17.94 9.60
CA GLU A 97 -5.17 18.75 10.82
C GLU A 97 -5.04 17.87 12.06
N ASP A 98 -4.03 18.13 12.87
CA ASP A 98 -3.83 17.45 14.15
C ASP A 98 -4.73 18.08 15.20
N ASN A 99 -6.00 17.68 15.17
CA ASN A 99 -6.98 17.92 16.21
C ASN A 99 -7.39 16.59 16.87
N ALA A 100 -7.98 16.64 18.06
CA ALA A 100 -8.31 15.43 18.82
C ALA A 100 -9.21 14.43 18.06
N LYS A 101 -10.07 14.93 17.16
CA LYS A 101 -10.90 14.09 16.28
C LYS A 101 -10.03 13.33 15.28
N ASN A 102 -9.21 14.04 14.51
CA ASN A 102 -8.39 13.45 13.45
C ASN A 102 -7.25 12.60 14.01
N THR A 103 -6.68 12.95 15.16
CA THR A 103 -5.71 12.08 15.86
C THR A 103 -6.30 10.72 16.18
N GLY A 104 -7.51 10.66 16.78
CA GLY A 104 -8.16 9.39 17.09
C GLY A 104 -8.48 8.57 15.84
N LEU A 105 -8.96 9.20 14.76
CA LEU A 105 -9.23 8.51 13.50
C LEU A 105 -7.96 7.97 12.83
N LYS A 106 -6.87 8.74 12.84
CA LYS A 106 -5.55 8.31 12.33
C LYS A 106 -5.02 7.09 13.11
N GLU A 107 -5.15 7.09 14.44
CA GLU A 107 -4.76 5.95 15.28
C GLU A 107 -5.56 4.68 14.94
N LEU A 108 -6.86 4.81 14.65
CA LEU A 108 -7.70 3.70 14.22
C LEU A 108 -7.26 3.16 12.85
N LEU A 109 -6.94 4.02 11.87
CA LEU A 109 -6.40 3.58 10.57
C LEU A 109 -5.14 2.74 10.76
N ASP A 110 -4.19 3.22 11.55
CA ASP A 110 -2.94 2.50 11.83
C ASP A 110 -3.19 1.18 12.56
N ALA A 111 -4.19 1.15 13.45
CA ALA A 111 -4.59 -0.06 14.16
C ALA A 111 -5.20 -1.11 13.20
N VAL A 112 -6.04 -0.69 12.26
CA VAL A 112 -6.63 -1.52 11.20
C VAL A 112 -5.54 -2.05 10.27
N GLN A 113 -4.63 -1.18 9.83
CA GLN A 113 -3.48 -1.52 8.98
C GLN A 113 -2.64 -2.66 9.59
N LYS A 114 -2.33 -2.59 10.89
CA LYS A 114 -1.59 -3.66 11.60
C LYS A 114 -2.31 -5.00 11.59
N ARG A 115 -3.66 -5.02 11.64
CA ARG A 115 -4.42 -6.27 11.53
C ARG A 115 -4.43 -6.79 10.09
N HIS A 116 -4.46 -5.91 9.09
CA HIS A 116 -4.27 -6.33 7.70
C HIS A 116 -2.91 -7.01 7.50
N PHE A 117 -1.83 -6.54 8.15
CA PHE A 117 -0.54 -7.24 8.12
C PHE A 117 -0.65 -8.67 8.68
N SER A 118 -1.28 -8.84 9.84
CA SER A 118 -1.53 -10.19 10.39
C SER A 118 -2.41 -11.05 9.49
N TYR A 119 -3.43 -10.47 8.85
CA TYR A 119 -4.31 -11.16 7.92
C TYR A 119 -3.55 -11.69 6.71
N VAL A 120 -2.71 -10.87 6.06
CA VAL A 120 -1.96 -11.32 4.88
C VAL A 120 -0.83 -12.29 5.20
N GLU A 121 -0.24 -12.24 6.40
CA GLU A 121 0.69 -13.28 6.88
C GLU A 121 0.00 -14.65 6.95
N ILE A 122 -1.25 -14.69 7.44
CA ILE A 122 -2.04 -15.92 7.50
C ILE A 122 -2.43 -16.38 6.09
N LEU A 123 -2.86 -15.45 5.21
CA LEU A 123 -3.15 -15.77 3.80
C LEU A 123 -1.94 -16.39 3.10
N ARG A 124 -0.79 -15.73 3.18
CA ARG A 124 0.46 -16.18 2.56
C ARG A 124 0.89 -17.56 3.04
N SER A 125 0.71 -17.86 4.33
CA SER A 125 1.04 -19.17 4.90
C SER A 125 -0.04 -20.23 4.69
N SER A 126 -1.23 -19.85 4.20
CA SER A 126 -2.36 -20.74 3.97
C SER A 126 -2.50 -21.07 2.48
N ASN A 127 -1.80 -22.12 2.03
CA ASN A 127 -1.85 -22.58 0.64
C ASN A 127 -3.30 -22.76 0.13
N GLY A 128 -3.57 -22.22 -1.07
CA GLY A 128 -4.86 -22.31 -1.75
C GLY A 128 -5.92 -21.33 -1.25
N THR A 129 -5.54 -20.31 -0.46
CA THR A 129 -6.44 -19.25 -0.01
C THR A 129 -6.12 -17.91 -0.68
N ARG A 130 -7.07 -16.98 -0.62
CA ARG A 130 -7.03 -15.66 -1.28
C ARG A 130 -7.60 -14.56 -0.37
N PRO A 131 -7.26 -13.28 -0.61
CA PRO A 131 -7.96 -12.18 0.00
C PRO A 131 -9.45 -12.19 -0.38
N VAL A 132 -10.27 -11.53 0.44
CA VAL A 132 -11.70 -11.37 0.16
C VAL A 132 -11.91 -10.43 -1.04
N GLY A 133 -12.80 -10.81 -1.96
CA GLY A 133 -13.36 -9.91 -2.97
C GLY A 133 -14.70 -9.37 -2.47
N MET A 134 -14.75 -8.11 -2.04
CA MET A 134 -15.94 -7.48 -1.46
C MET A 134 -17.06 -7.29 -2.50
N ASP A 135 -16.70 -7.22 -3.78
CA ASP A 135 -17.58 -7.09 -4.94
C ASP A 135 -17.77 -8.42 -5.70
N VAL A 136 -17.26 -9.54 -5.17
CA VAL A 136 -17.34 -10.85 -5.81
C VAL A 136 -18.34 -11.72 -5.06
N ASP A 137 -19.42 -12.10 -5.74
CA ASP A 137 -20.42 -13.00 -5.17
C ASP A 137 -19.80 -14.35 -4.78
N ALA A 138 -20.30 -14.92 -3.68
CA ALA A 138 -19.80 -16.20 -3.18
C ALA A 138 -20.05 -17.36 -4.18
N ASP A 139 -21.09 -17.24 -5.00
CA ASP A 139 -21.49 -18.22 -6.01
C ASP A 139 -20.81 -17.98 -7.37
N ASP A 140 -20.14 -16.84 -7.57
CA ASP A 140 -19.38 -16.54 -8.80
C ASP A 140 -18.02 -17.27 -8.78
N THR A 141 -18.06 -18.56 -9.08
CA THR A 141 -16.87 -19.42 -9.06
C THR A 141 -15.76 -18.97 -10.01
N GLU A 142 -16.10 -18.30 -11.11
CA GLU A 142 -15.14 -17.82 -12.11
C GLU A 142 -14.37 -16.62 -11.56
N ALA A 143 -15.06 -15.59 -11.08
CA ALA A 143 -14.41 -14.42 -10.48
C ALA A 143 -13.61 -14.79 -9.22
N GLN A 144 -14.09 -15.75 -8.43
CA GLN A 144 -13.35 -16.27 -7.27
C GLN A 144 -12.07 -17.02 -7.68
N ALA A 145 -12.08 -17.72 -8.82
CA ALA A 145 -10.90 -18.38 -9.38
C ALA A 145 -9.90 -17.36 -9.93
N GLU A 146 -10.36 -16.36 -10.68
CA GLU A 146 -9.52 -15.26 -11.19
C GLU A 146 -8.82 -14.49 -10.06
N LEU A 147 -9.55 -14.20 -8.97
CA LEU A 147 -8.98 -13.56 -7.77
C LEU A 147 -7.92 -14.46 -7.12
N SER A 148 -8.18 -15.76 -7.01
CA SER A 148 -7.23 -16.73 -6.44
C SER A 148 -5.96 -16.83 -7.28
N GLU A 149 -6.11 -16.86 -8.60
CA GLU A 149 -4.99 -16.92 -9.53
C GLU A 149 -4.16 -15.64 -9.45
N THR A 150 -4.81 -14.47 -9.53
CA THR A 150 -4.13 -13.17 -9.46
C THR A 150 -3.37 -13.03 -8.13
N TRP A 151 -3.98 -13.41 -7.01
CA TRP A 151 -3.29 -13.43 -5.71
C TRP A 151 -2.06 -14.36 -5.71
N SER A 152 -2.20 -15.55 -6.28
CA SER A 152 -1.10 -16.51 -6.39
C SER A 152 0.06 -15.97 -7.23
N ARG A 153 -0.24 -15.23 -8.31
CA ARG A 153 0.76 -14.54 -9.13
C ARG A 153 1.49 -13.46 -8.34
N VAL A 154 0.76 -12.62 -7.58
CA VAL A 154 1.36 -11.61 -6.70
C VAL A 154 2.30 -12.25 -5.67
N VAL A 155 1.82 -13.27 -4.95
CA VAL A 155 2.63 -13.97 -3.93
C VAL A 155 3.85 -14.67 -4.56
N GLY A 156 3.69 -15.17 -5.78
CA GLY A 156 4.75 -15.83 -6.55
C GLY A 156 5.73 -14.88 -7.26
N GLY A 157 5.51 -13.56 -7.20
CA GLY A 157 6.36 -12.58 -7.89
C GLY A 157 6.22 -12.59 -9.42
N GLN A 158 5.08 -13.01 -9.95
CA GLN A 158 4.84 -13.11 -11.40
C GLN A 158 4.30 -11.80 -11.96
N GLY A 159 5.07 -11.16 -12.85
CA GLY A 159 4.76 -9.86 -13.46
C GLY A 159 5.00 -8.67 -12.53
N ILE A 160 4.71 -8.81 -11.24
CA ILE A 160 5.07 -7.88 -10.17
C ILE A 160 5.78 -8.63 -9.04
N ALA A 161 6.98 -8.20 -8.67
CA ALA A 161 7.81 -8.86 -7.68
C ALA A 161 8.22 -7.88 -6.58
N THR A 162 8.01 -8.27 -5.32
CA THR A 162 8.45 -7.49 -4.15
C THR A 162 9.77 -8.03 -3.62
N SER A 163 10.72 -7.13 -3.37
CA SER A 163 11.98 -7.42 -2.68
C SER A 163 11.99 -6.69 -1.34
N ASP A 164 12.39 -7.38 -0.27
CA ASP A 164 12.63 -6.76 1.04
C ASP A 164 13.95 -5.99 1.08
N LYS A 165 14.83 -6.19 0.09
CA LYS A 165 16.11 -5.47 -0.01
C LYS A 165 15.94 -4.14 -0.76
N PRO A 166 16.39 -3.01 -0.17
CA PRO A 166 16.48 -1.75 -0.88
C PRO A 166 17.40 -1.84 -2.09
N ARG A 167 17.32 -0.84 -2.97
CA ARG A 167 18.35 -0.65 -4.00
C ARG A 167 19.64 -0.15 -3.36
N PRO A 168 20.82 -0.57 -3.87
CA PRO A 168 22.10 0.00 -3.45
C PRO A 168 22.13 1.53 -3.64
N VAL A 169 22.67 2.24 -2.65
CA VAL A 169 22.84 3.70 -2.67
C VAL A 169 24.21 4.04 -2.11
N GLY A 170 24.92 4.98 -2.76
CA GLY A 170 26.20 5.49 -2.28
C GLY A 170 27.23 4.38 -2.04
N ASP A 171 27.72 4.32 -0.80
CA ASP A 171 28.73 3.36 -0.34
C ASP A 171 28.12 2.08 0.25
N ASP A 172 26.80 1.88 0.19
CA ASP A 172 26.12 0.63 0.57
C ASP A 172 25.72 -0.21 -0.67
N PRO A 173 26.63 -1.08 -1.17
CA PRO A 173 26.38 -1.88 -2.36
C PRO A 173 25.47 -3.10 -2.14
N ASP A 174 25.22 -3.51 -0.89
CA ASP A 174 24.35 -4.66 -0.55
C ASP A 174 23.56 -4.37 0.73
N PRO A 175 22.52 -3.53 0.64
CA PRO A 175 21.75 -3.13 1.81
C PRO A 175 21.05 -4.34 2.44
N ALA A 176 20.97 -4.33 3.77
CA ALA A 176 20.25 -5.34 4.52
C ALA A 176 18.75 -5.35 4.13
N ALA A 177 18.15 -6.54 4.12
CA ALA A 177 16.71 -6.66 3.92
C ALA A 177 15.96 -5.99 5.08
N LEU A 178 14.88 -5.28 4.76
CA LEU A 178 14.00 -4.63 5.73
C LEU A 178 12.87 -5.61 6.13
N PRO A 179 12.89 -6.16 7.36
CA PRO A 179 11.92 -7.17 7.76
C PRO A 179 10.48 -6.65 7.71
N GLY A 180 9.58 -7.47 7.17
CA GLY A 180 8.15 -7.14 7.12
C GLY A 180 7.73 -6.27 5.93
N TYR A 181 8.65 -5.75 5.12
CA TYR A 181 8.30 -4.95 3.93
C TYR A 181 7.39 -5.72 2.95
N GLY A 182 7.71 -6.98 2.64
CA GLY A 182 6.88 -7.84 1.81
C GLY A 182 5.48 -8.06 2.38
N THR A 183 5.34 -8.15 3.71
CA THR A 183 4.03 -8.21 4.36
C THR A 183 3.24 -6.91 4.16
N GLN A 184 3.89 -5.75 4.25
CA GLN A 184 3.27 -4.45 4.01
C GLN A 184 2.78 -4.32 2.55
N MET A 185 3.60 -4.72 1.58
CA MET A 185 3.22 -4.67 0.16
C MET A 185 2.12 -5.68 -0.17
N LEU A 186 2.18 -6.90 0.39
CA LEU A 186 1.09 -7.88 0.24
C LEU A 186 -0.22 -7.40 0.86
N SER A 187 -0.16 -6.66 1.96
CA SER A 187 -1.32 -6.01 2.56
C SER A 187 -1.94 -4.96 1.63
N ALA A 188 -1.12 -4.16 0.97
CA ALA A 188 -1.60 -3.21 -0.02
C ALA A 188 -2.21 -3.92 -1.24
N HIS A 189 -1.56 -4.97 -1.76
CA HIS A 189 -2.12 -5.79 -2.84
C HIS A 189 -3.43 -6.47 -2.46
N ALA A 190 -3.56 -7.01 -1.26
CA ALA A 190 -4.80 -7.63 -0.80
C ALA A 190 -5.97 -6.64 -0.76
N ARG A 191 -5.72 -5.38 -0.35
CA ARG A 191 -6.73 -4.30 -0.35
C ARG A 191 -7.08 -3.86 -1.77
N LEU A 192 -6.10 -3.72 -2.67
CA LEU A 192 -6.37 -3.44 -4.09
C LEU A 192 -7.19 -4.55 -4.76
N LEU A 193 -6.87 -5.82 -4.47
CA LEU A 193 -7.57 -6.97 -5.04
C LEU A 193 -9.01 -7.12 -4.53
N SER A 194 -9.39 -6.43 -3.45
CA SER A 194 -10.68 -6.63 -2.82
C SER A 194 -11.85 -6.03 -3.60
N ARG A 195 -11.60 -5.18 -4.60
CA ARG A 195 -12.60 -4.48 -5.41
C ARG A 195 -12.20 -4.43 -6.88
N GLN A 196 -13.18 -4.22 -7.76
CA GLN A 196 -13.06 -4.40 -9.20
C GLN A 196 -11.89 -3.67 -9.86
N ARG A 197 -11.66 -2.40 -9.52
CA ARG A 197 -10.69 -1.54 -10.21
C ARG A 197 -9.27 -1.88 -9.79
N GLY A 198 -9.01 -1.94 -8.48
CA GLY A 198 -7.72 -2.40 -7.97
C GLY A 198 -7.40 -3.83 -8.43
N ARG A 199 -8.41 -4.71 -8.50
CA ARG A 199 -8.23 -6.09 -8.97
C ARG A 199 -7.89 -6.16 -10.46
N ALA A 200 -8.51 -5.33 -11.30
CA ALA A 200 -8.16 -5.22 -12.71
C ALA A 200 -6.72 -4.70 -12.91
N LEU A 201 -6.33 -3.65 -12.19
CA LEU A 201 -4.97 -3.11 -12.21
C LEU A 201 -3.92 -4.17 -11.85
N VAL A 202 -4.11 -4.88 -10.74
CA VAL A 202 -3.17 -5.92 -10.30
C VAL A 202 -3.17 -7.13 -11.25
N SER A 203 -4.32 -7.48 -11.85
CA SER A 203 -4.39 -8.53 -12.87
C SER A 203 -3.58 -8.18 -14.12
N ASP A 204 -3.68 -6.94 -14.62
CA ASP A 204 -2.90 -6.46 -15.77
C ASP A 204 -1.40 -6.44 -15.45
N LEU A 205 -1.02 -6.00 -14.25
CA LEU A 205 0.37 -5.99 -13.80
C LEU A 205 0.97 -7.38 -13.61
N THR A 206 0.16 -8.36 -13.19
CA THR A 206 0.58 -9.76 -13.04
C THR A 206 0.47 -10.56 -14.34
N SER A 207 -0.20 -10.01 -15.36
CA SER A 207 -0.28 -10.67 -16.67
C SER A 207 1.13 -10.78 -17.27
N THR A 208 1.59 -12.00 -17.48
CA THR A 208 2.86 -12.29 -18.16
C THR A 208 2.55 -12.98 -19.48
N SER A 209 3.10 -12.49 -20.59
CA SER A 209 2.98 -13.15 -21.89
C SER A 209 4.21 -14.01 -22.24
N ASN A 210 5.37 -13.81 -21.57
CA ASN A 210 6.58 -14.66 -21.65
C ASN A 210 7.72 -14.14 -20.73
N ALA A 211 8.85 -14.85 -20.65
CA ALA A 211 10.03 -14.51 -19.84
C ALA A 211 10.74 -13.18 -20.22
N HIS A 212 10.37 -12.55 -21.34
CA HIS A 212 10.94 -11.27 -21.80
C HIS A 212 9.94 -10.11 -21.63
N SER A 213 8.79 -10.36 -21.01
CA SER A 213 7.80 -9.32 -20.77
C SER A 213 8.30 -8.31 -19.73
N PRO A 214 8.03 -7.01 -19.91
CA PRO A 214 8.26 -6.00 -18.89
C PRO A 214 7.70 -6.42 -17.52
N MET A 215 8.46 -6.17 -16.46
CA MET A 215 8.12 -6.53 -15.07
C MET A 215 8.05 -5.30 -14.18
N VAL A 216 7.29 -5.39 -13.09
CA VAL A 216 7.28 -4.40 -12.01
C VAL A 216 8.07 -4.94 -10.83
N SER A 217 9.10 -4.20 -10.39
CA SER A 217 9.88 -4.51 -9.20
C SER A 217 9.52 -3.54 -8.09
N VAL A 218 9.05 -4.04 -6.95
CA VAL A 218 8.64 -3.23 -5.80
C VAL A 218 9.71 -3.37 -4.72
N VAL A 219 10.32 -2.25 -4.35
CA VAL A 219 11.50 -2.22 -3.46
C VAL A 219 11.35 -1.13 -2.41
N PRO A 220 11.87 -1.32 -1.18
CA PRO A 220 11.88 -0.26 -0.21
C PRO A 220 12.87 0.83 -0.61
N TYR A 221 12.59 2.08 -0.20
CA TYR A 221 13.63 3.10 -0.19
C TYR A 221 14.78 2.69 0.73
N HIS A 222 15.99 3.04 0.30
CA HIS A 222 17.18 2.90 1.12
C HIS A 222 17.06 3.75 2.39
N PRO A 223 17.44 3.26 3.58
CA PRO A 223 17.35 4.04 4.82
C PRO A 223 18.01 5.42 4.74
N GLU A 224 19.18 5.52 4.11
CA GLU A 224 19.85 6.82 3.90
C GLU A 224 19.03 7.82 3.06
N VAL A 225 18.27 7.33 2.08
CA VAL A 225 17.36 8.17 1.28
C VAL A 225 16.19 8.63 2.16
N VAL A 226 15.69 7.75 3.02
CA VAL A 226 14.64 8.08 3.99
C VAL A 226 15.12 9.13 4.99
N ASP A 227 16.33 9.00 5.50
CA ASP A 227 16.92 9.95 6.44
C ASP A 227 17.22 11.31 5.79
N ALA A 228 17.63 11.31 4.52
CA ALA A 228 17.95 12.54 3.79
C ALA A 228 16.73 13.37 3.41
N ILE A 229 15.63 12.72 2.99
CA ILE A 229 14.42 13.41 2.52
C ILE A 229 13.41 13.59 3.66
N GLY A 230 13.36 12.63 4.59
CA GLY A 230 12.34 12.55 5.63
C GLY A 230 11.20 11.62 5.23
N LYS A 231 10.82 10.73 6.16
CA LYS A 231 9.79 9.70 5.94
C LYS A 231 8.42 10.27 5.55
N THR A 232 8.06 11.44 6.08
CA THR A 232 6.77 12.11 5.81
C THR A 232 6.71 12.80 4.45
N ASP A 233 7.87 13.06 3.84
CA ASP A 233 7.99 13.74 2.55
C ASP A 233 8.26 12.75 1.40
N LEU A 234 8.49 11.47 1.72
CA LEU A 234 8.68 10.37 0.77
C LEU A 234 7.37 9.63 0.49
N ALA A 235 6.79 9.88 -0.68
CA ALA A 235 5.76 9.03 -1.25
C ALA A 235 6.38 7.85 -2.01
N ALA A 236 5.58 6.81 -2.29
CA ALA A 236 5.97 5.81 -3.27
C ALA A 236 6.23 6.47 -4.64
N GLN A 237 7.08 5.88 -5.48
CA GLN A 237 7.43 6.41 -6.80
C GLN A 237 7.67 5.28 -7.81
N ALA A 238 7.07 5.40 -8.99
CA ALA A 238 7.28 4.49 -10.12
C ALA A 238 8.24 5.05 -11.18
N ASP A 239 9.38 4.39 -11.38
CA ASP A 239 10.39 4.75 -12.36
C ASP A 239 10.53 3.69 -13.46
N SER A 240 10.39 4.07 -14.73
CA SER A 240 10.62 3.15 -15.84
C SER A 240 12.12 2.93 -16.09
N ASN A 241 12.48 1.72 -16.51
CA ASN A 241 13.85 1.38 -16.89
C ASN A 241 14.25 1.92 -18.28
N SER A 242 13.26 2.29 -19.10
CA SER A 242 13.42 2.84 -20.45
C SER A 242 12.23 3.75 -20.76
N MET A 243 12.43 5.05 -20.62
CA MET A 243 11.40 6.05 -20.94
C MET A 243 10.94 6.02 -22.42
N PRO A 244 11.82 5.81 -23.42
CA PRO A 244 11.38 5.68 -24.81
C PRO A 244 10.40 4.53 -25.03
N ASP A 245 10.60 3.39 -24.36
CA ASP A 245 9.70 2.22 -24.51
C ASP A 245 8.43 2.34 -23.67
N ALA A 246 8.49 3.08 -22.55
CA ALA A 246 7.36 3.34 -21.67
C ALA A 246 6.35 4.35 -22.25
N ARG A 247 6.84 5.37 -22.96
CA ARG A 247 6.02 6.47 -23.47
C ARG A 247 5.33 6.10 -24.77
N ALA A 248 4.02 6.28 -24.83
CA ALA A 248 3.28 6.26 -26.07
C ALA A 248 3.80 7.35 -27.01
N ALA A 249 3.77 7.08 -28.31
CA ALA A 249 4.30 7.98 -29.31
C ALA A 249 3.23 8.85 -29.98
N SER A 250 1.94 8.54 -29.76
CA SER A 250 0.73 9.33 -30.02
C SER A 250 -0.47 8.67 -29.34
N VAL A 251 -1.65 9.29 -29.38
CA VAL A 251 -2.91 8.80 -28.77
C VAL A 251 -3.36 7.40 -29.23
N ASP A 252 -2.86 6.95 -30.37
CA ASP A 252 -3.21 5.70 -31.06
C ASP A 252 -1.99 4.78 -31.28
N ARG A 253 -0.80 5.20 -30.84
CA ARG A 253 0.45 4.49 -31.08
C ARG A 253 1.17 4.19 -29.76
N PRO A 254 0.79 3.10 -29.07
CA PRO A 254 1.51 2.66 -27.90
C PRO A 254 2.91 2.15 -28.27
N SER A 255 3.83 2.25 -27.33
CA SER A 255 5.19 1.72 -27.46
C SER A 255 5.29 0.26 -26.99
N ALA A 256 6.52 -0.26 -26.95
CA ALA A 256 6.79 -1.65 -26.57
C ALA A 256 6.47 -1.95 -25.10
N GLY A 257 6.58 -0.95 -24.22
CA GLY A 257 6.49 -1.11 -22.78
C GLY A 257 7.86 -1.32 -22.13
N SER A 258 7.94 -0.97 -20.85
CA SER A 258 9.19 -0.96 -20.09
C SER A 258 8.99 -1.50 -18.69
N SER A 259 9.97 -2.25 -18.19
CA SER A 259 9.99 -2.66 -16.78
C SER A 259 10.02 -1.41 -15.89
N THR A 260 9.35 -1.49 -14.75
CA THR A 260 9.23 -0.37 -13.80
C THR A 260 9.74 -0.79 -12.43
N THR A 261 10.47 0.11 -11.77
CA THR A 261 10.77 -0.01 -10.36
C THR A 261 9.82 0.89 -9.58
N VAL A 262 9.05 0.32 -8.66
CA VAL A 262 8.25 1.07 -7.69
C VAL A 262 9.00 1.09 -6.37
N SER A 263 9.53 2.26 -5.99
CA SER A 263 10.20 2.46 -4.72
C SER A 263 9.18 2.97 -3.70
N ALA A 264 9.13 2.38 -2.51
CA ALA A 264 8.18 2.81 -1.47
C ALA A 264 8.82 2.88 -0.08
N PRO A 265 8.34 3.77 0.81
CA PRO A 265 8.82 3.81 2.19
C PRO A 265 8.48 2.52 2.94
N HIS A 266 9.34 2.14 3.89
CA HIS A 266 9.08 1.05 4.82
C HIS A 266 8.42 1.57 6.11
N ASP A 267 7.63 0.71 6.75
CA ASP A 267 6.88 1.01 7.97
C ASP A 267 5.93 2.21 7.82
N PHE A 268 5.44 2.44 6.60
CA PHE A 268 4.56 3.56 6.31
C PHE A 268 3.18 3.32 6.93
N LYS A 269 2.64 4.35 7.58
CA LYS A 269 1.32 4.25 8.21
C LYS A 269 0.23 4.78 7.30
N ASP A 270 -0.95 4.17 7.37
CA ASP A 270 -2.10 4.64 6.57
C ASP A 270 -2.54 6.06 6.93
N SER A 271 -2.21 6.52 8.14
CA SER A 271 -2.45 7.91 8.57
C SER A 271 -1.45 8.95 8.02
N GLU A 272 -0.31 8.52 7.44
CA GLU A 272 0.78 9.41 7.04
C GLU A 272 0.65 9.92 5.59
N GLY A 273 -0.25 9.34 4.79
CA GLY A 273 -0.35 9.58 3.36
C GLY A 273 -1.22 10.79 2.94
N ALA A 274 -0.82 12.02 3.26
CA ALA A 274 -1.50 13.21 2.72
C ALA A 274 -0.56 14.39 2.45
N LYS A 275 -0.68 15.01 1.28
CA LYS A 275 -0.02 16.31 1.01
C LYS A 275 -0.73 17.44 1.77
N PRO A 276 -0.08 18.59 2.00
CA PRO A 276 -0.75 19.76 2.57
C PRO A 276 -2.01 20.13 1.76
N GLY A 277 -3.17 20.21 2.41
CA GLY A 277 -4.45 20.53 1.76
C GLY A 277 -5.22 19.34 1.16
N GLU A 278 -4.75 18.10 1.35
CA GLU A 278 -5.44 16.88 0.94
C GLU A 278 -5.99 16.10 2.14
N ALA A 279 -7.06 15.33 1.92
CA ALA A 279 -7.56 14.36 2.89
C ALA A 279 -6.57 13.20 3.09
N VAL A 280 -6.63 12.55 4.25
CA VAL A 280 -5.82 11.36 4.56
C VAL A 280 -6.04 10.29 3.48
N SER A 281 -4.95 9.86 2.86
CA SER A 281 -4.95 8.78 1.88
C SER A 281 -4.14 7.60 2.43
N PRO A 282 -4.77 6.43 2.58
CA PRO A 282 -4.11 5.24 3.09
C PRO A 282 -3.01 4.76 2.14
N PHE A 283 -2.01 4.06 2.67
CA PHE A 283 -0.82 3.69 1.90
C PHE A 283 -1.15 2.88 0.65
N PHE A 284 -2.10 1.94 0.74
CA PHE A 284 -2.45 1.11 -0.41
C PHE A 284 -2.96 1.92 -1.60
N LEU A 285 -3.57 3.09 -1.35
CA LEU A 285 -4.07 3.97 -2.39
C LEU A 285 -2.93 4.77 -3.03
N LEU A 286 -2.02 5.32 -2.22
CA LEU A 286 -0.82 5.98 -2.72
C LEU A 286 0.05 5.00 -3.53
N TYR A 287 0.22 3.79 -3.03
CA TYR A 287 0.87 2.71 -3.76
C TYR A 287 0.10 2.33 -5.03
N GLY A 288 -1.24 2.28 -4.97
CA GLY A 288 -2.10 2.04 -6.12
C GLY A 288 -1.93 3.07 -7.23
N HIS A 289 -1.75 4.35 -6.89
CA HIS A 289 -1.42 5.41 -7.84
C HIS A 289 -0.11 5.10 -8.59
N GLU A 290 0.95 4.75 -7.86
CA GLU A 290 2.23 4.37 -8.49
C GLU A 290 2.13 3.09 -9.32
N LEU A 291 1.27 2.15 -8.94
CA LEU A 291 0.99 0.97 -9.74
C LEU A 291 0.28 1.30 -11.06
N ILE A 292 -0.52 2.35 -11.13
CA ILE A 292 -1.11 2.83 -12.39
C ILE A 292 -0.01 3.39 -13.30
N HIS A 293 0.94 4.19 -12.77
CA HIS A 293 2.12 4.58 -13.54
C HIS A 293 2.92 3.37 -14.02
N ALA A 294 3.12 2.36 -13.16
CA ALA A 294 3.80 1.13 -13.53
C ALA A 294 3.04 0.36 -14.63
N GLN A 295 1.71 0.34 -14.61
CA GLN A 295 0.88 -0.23 -15.68
C GLN A 295 1.08 0.55 -16.98
N HIS A 296 1.02 1.88 -16.93
CA HIS A 296 1.25 2.72 -18.11
C HIS A 296 2.62 2.45 -18.74
N ASN A 297 3.67 2.42 -17.91
CA ASN A 297 5.04 2.13 -18.35
C ASN A 297 5.18 0.72 -18.90
N LYS A 298 4.67 -0.29 -18.19
CA LYS A 298 4.72 -1.71 -18.57
C LYS A 298 4.12 -1.96 -19.95
N HIS A 299 3.07 -1.25 -20.31
CA HIS A 299 2.33 -1.46 -21.55
C HIS A 299 2.66 -0.47 -22.68
N GLY A 300 3.54 0.49 -22.41
CA GLY A 300 3.97 1.48 -23.40
C GLY A 300 2.89 2.54 -23.68
N ILE A 301 2.04 2.82 -22.70
CA ILE A 301 0.88 3.71 -22.82
C ILE A 301 1.03 4.98 -21.98
N ASN A 302 2.22 5.26 -21.44
CA ASN A 302 2.48 6.50 -20.70
C ASN A 302 2.37 7.71 -21.65
N VAL A 303 1.51 8.66 -21.32
CA VAL A 303 1.15 9.80 -22.19
C VAL A 303 2.07 11.02 -22.05
N ALA A 304 3.09 10.98 -21.19
CA ALA A 304 3.94 12.12 -20.84
C ALA A 304 4.63 12.85 -22.02
N ALA A 305 4.64 12.26 -23.22
CA ALA A 305 5.17 12.90 -24.42
C ALA A 305 4.22 13.92 -25.06
N PHE A 306 2.91 13.85 -24.80
CA PHE A 306 1.91 14.65 -25.51
C PHE A 306 0.65 14.98 -24.70
N ASP A 307 0.54 14.53 -23.46
CA ASP A 307 -0.56 14.82 -22.54
C ASP A 307 -0.04 14.88 -21.09
N ASP A 308 -0.90 15.30 -20.14
CA ASP A 308 -0.57 15.33 -18.72
C ASP A 308 -0.68 13.93 -18.09
N GLU A 309 0.48 13.35 -17.76
CA GLU A 309 0.60 12.04 -17.14
C GLU A 309 -0.12 11.96 -15.78
N GLU A 310 -0.01 13.00 -14.96
CA GLU A 310 -0.63 13.02 -13.63
C GLU A 310 -2.15 13.00 -13.77
N THR A 311 -2.69 13.86 -14.63
CA THR A 311 -4.14 13.87 -14.91
C THR A 311 -4.62 12.52 -15.47
N ALA A 312 -3.81 11.88 -16.33
CA ALA A 312 -4.11 10.56 -16.87
C ALA A 312 -4.13 9.45 -15.81
N THR A 313 -3.25 9.51 -14.82
CA THR A 313 -3.24 8.58 -13.69
C THR A 313 -4.36 8.86 -12.68
N VAL A 314 -4.60 10.12 -12.33
CA VAL A 314 -5.56 10.51 -11.29
C VAL A 314 -7.01 10.33 -11.77
N SER A 315 -7.36 10.94 -12.90
CA SER A 315 -8.75 11.06 -13.37
C SER A 315 -9.00 10.42 -14.75
N GLY A 316 -7.93 10.15 -15.50
CA GLY A 316 -7.97 9.58 -16.83
C GLY A 316 -8.25 10.62 -17.92
N THR A 317 -7.34 10.73 -18.90
CA THR A 317 -7.54 11.55 -20.09
C THR A 317 -8.19 10.74 -21.23
N GLU A 318 -8.72 11.42 -22.25
CA GLU A 318 -9.22 10.76 -23.46
C GLU A 318 -8.11 9.97 -24.16
N SER A 319 -6.91 10.55 -24.23
CA SER A 319 -5.71 9.90 -24.75
C SER A 319 -5.40 8.58 -24.04
N SER A 320 -5.39 8.58 -22.71
CA SER A 320 -5.13 7.38 -21.91
C SER A 320 -6.21 6.32 -22.16
N LYS A 321 -7.48 6.71 -22.23
CA LYS A 321 -8.60 5.79 -22.51
C LYS A 321 -8.45 5.11 -23.88
N LEU A 322 -8.06 5.86 -24.91
CA LEU A 322 -7.83 5.32 -26.25
C LEU A 322 -6.67 4.32 -26.28
N LEU A 323 -5.56 4.62 -25.58
CA LEU A 323 -4.41 3.71 -25.49
C LEU A 323 -4.73 2.42 -24.73
N HIS A 324 -5.49 2.50 -23.63
CA HIS A 324 -5.97 1.32 -22.92
C HIS A 324 -6.86 0.46 -23.83
N ALA A 325 -7.81 1.08 -24.54
CA ALA A 325 -8.67 0.37 -25.49
C ALA A 325 -7.84 -0.30 -26.60
N GLY A 326 -6.82 0.37 -27.13
CA GLY A 326 -5.90 -0.18 -28.13
C GLY A 326 -5.09 -1.38 -27.65
N LYS A 327 -4.89 -1.53 -26.34
CA LYS A 327 -4.25 -2.70 -25.70
C LYS A 327 -5.25 -3.73 -25.17
N GLY A 328 -6.55 -3.49 -25.31
CA GLY A 328 -7.60 -4.35 -24.75
C GLY A 328 -7.64 -4.34 -23.22
N MET A 329 -7.13 -3.27 -22.59
CA MET A 329 -7.03 -3.13 -21.14
C MET A 329 -8.17 -2.28 -20.58
N ARG A 330 -8.51 -2.50 -19.31
CA ARG A 330 -9.46 -1.65 -18.60
C ARG A 330 -8.72 -0.46 -18.02
N VAL A 331 -9.27 0.73 -18.25
CA VAL A 331 -8.77 1.96 -17.62
C VAL A 331 -9.00 1.86 -16.11
N THR A 332 -7.94 2.08 -15.34
CA THR A 332 -7.97 2.24 -13.90
C THR A 332 -7.29 3.57 -13.54
N THR A 333 -7.94 4.38 -12.72
CA THR A 333 -7.42 5.68 -12.27
C THR A 333 -7.46 5.78 -10.75
N GLU A 334 -6.68 6.68 -10.15
CA GLU A 334 -6.70 6.89 -8.70
C GLU A 334 -8.12 7.25 -8.21
N ASP A 335 -8.84 8.11 -8.92
CA ASP A 335 -10.22 8.48 -8.57
C ASP A 335 -11.16 7.26 -8.59
N GLN A 336 -10.96 6.31 -9.50
CA GLN A 336 -11.76 5.08 -9.52
C GLN A 336 -11.42 4.17 -8.33
N LEU A 337 -10.14 4.10 -7.92
CA LEU A 337 -9.73 3.42 -6.69
C LEU A 337 -10.32 4.12 -5.45
N ARG A 338 -10.34 5.45 -5.42
CA ARG A 338 -10.96 6.21 -4.32
C ARG A 338 -12.46 5.97 -4.25
N ASP A 339 -13.14 6.01 -5.39
CA ASP A 339 -14.60 5.85 -5.49
C ASP A 339 -15.05 4.48 -4.96
N GLU A 340 -14.38 3.39 -5.35
CA GLU A 340 -14.76 2.04 -4.91
C GLU A 340 -14.56 1.82 -3.41
N HIS A 341 -13.69 2.62 -2.79
CA HIS A 341 -13.41 2.64 -1.36
C HIS A 341 -14.12 3.79 -0.60
N TYR A 342 -15.06 4.49 -1.23
CA TYR A 342 -15.80 5.62 -0.64
C TYR A 342 -14.91 6.75 -0.08
N MET A 343 -13.72 6.93 -0.65
CA MET A 343 -12.77 7.98 -0.26
C MET A 343 -13.00 9.27 -1.07
N PRO A 344 -12.56 10.43 -0.57
CA PRO A 344 -12.54 11.67 -1.34
C PRO A 344 -11.60 11.55 -2.53
N ARG A 345 -12.02 12.09 -3.69
CA ARG A 345 -11.15 12.32 -4.86
C ARG A 345 -10.07 13.35 -4.54
N ARG A 346 -8.99 13.36 -5.33
CA ARG A 346 -7.87 14.29 -5.11
C ARG A 346 -8.34 15.72 -5.37
N GLY A 347 -8.15 16.62 -4.40
CA GLY A 347 -8.74 17.96 -4.40
C GLY A 347 -10.13 18.09 -3.74
N GLY A 348 -10.67 17.00 -3.19
CA GLY A 348 -11.95 16.96 -2.48
C GLY A 348 -13.12 16.46 -3.34
N TYR A 349 -14.34 16.51 -2.78
CA TYR A 349 -15.56 16.28 -3.56
C TYR A 349 -15.97 17.59 -4.25
N THR A 350 -15.73 17.69 -5.56
CA THR A 350 -16.38 18.71 -6.41
C THR A 350 -17.59 18.14 -7.12
#